data_AF-A0AAU6XKI5-F1
#
_entry.id   AF-A0AAU6XKI5-F1
#
_cell.length_a   1.000
_cell.length_b   1.000
_cell.length_c   1.000
_cell.angle_alpha   90.00
_cell.angle_beta   90.00
_cell.angle_gamma   90.00
#
_symmetry.space_group_name_H-M   'P 1'
#
loop_
_entity.id
_entity.type
_entity.pdbx_description
1 polymer ?
#
loop_
_entity_poly.entity_id
_entity_poly.type
_entity_poly.pdbx_seq_one_letter_code
_entity_poly.pdbx_strand_id
1 'polypeptide(L)'
;MKRPRPRIKPVKERNPVAVGVAGLLVLTLIALLAYNVDRLPFGGGTTYSADFSESAGLDEGDEVRIAGVKVGQVTGVALDGAKVKVSFEVEDAWLGDRTTAAIAIKTVLGDKYLALDPLGSARQDPAARIPLARTTSPYDVTQAFQDLSGTVDAIDTGKLAESFETITDTFKDSPPHVRKAATGLSDLSKSISKRDAKLSELLKGSAQFTKTLENNKSSFETLIEDGGPLLGELRDRRTAISALLKGSQDLGTELGGLVKDNEKQLGPTLKALGRVTTVLEKNNTRLGETLALVGPYYRLVGNTLGNGRWFDSYLCGVVPRAYLPETSQPETGCLPPKQPAAAQGSGER
;
A
#
# COMPACT_ATOMS: atom_id res chain seq x y z
N MET A 1 56.89 -8.17 -50.44
CA MET A 1 55.76 -9.13 -50.41
C MET A 1 54.51 -8.44 -49.87
N LYS A 2 53.31 -8.69 -50.43
CA LYS A 2 52.03 -8.26 -49.83
C LYS A 2 51.44 -9.44 -49.05
N ARG A 3 51.12 -9.27 -47.75
CA ARG A 3 50.38 -10.29 -46.98
C ARG A 3 48.93 -10.34 -47.48
N PRO A 4 48.29 -11.53 -47.61
CA PRO A 4 46.88 -11.62 -47.97
C PRO A 4 45.99 -11.06 -46.85
N ARG A 5 44.94 -10.33 -47.21
CA ARG A 5 43.93 -9.85 -46.24
C ARG A 5 43.03 -11.02 -45.81
N PRO A 6 42.66 -11.14 -44.51
CA PRO A 6 41.78 -12.21 -44.05
C PRO A 6 40.39 -12.09 -44.68
N ARG A 7 39.91 -13.17 -45.29
CA ARG A 7 38.64 -13.22 -46.02
C ARG A 7 37.50 -13.49 -45.03
N ILE A 8 36.92 -12.42 -44.47
CA ILE A 8 35.85 -12.51 -43.47
C ILE A 8 34.61 -13.18 -44.09
N LYS A 9 34.29 -14.40 -43.67
CA LYS A 9 33.07 -15.10 -44.10
C LYS A 9 31.81 -14.36 -43.63
N PRO A 10 30.78 -14.18 -44.48
CA PRO A 10 29.49 -13.59 -44.08
C PRO A 10 28.89 -14.27 -42.85
N VAL A 11 28.19 -13.49 -42.01
CA VAL A 11 27.54 -14.03 -40.80
C VAL A 11 26.50 -15.11 -41.15
N LYS A 12 25.84 -14.97 -42.31
CA LYS A 12 24.82 -15.90 -42.82
C LYS A 12 25.35 -17.30 -43.20
N GLU A 13 26.67 -17.48 -43.29
CA GLU A 13 27.33 -18.78 -43.53
C GLU A 13 27.83 -19.45 -42.24
N ARG A 14 27.66 -18.82 -41.07
CA ARG A 14 28.15 -19.33 -39.78
C ARG A 14 27.05 -20.08 -39.05
N ASN A 15 27.42 -21.06 -38.23
CA ASN A 15 26.47 -21.79 -37.39
C ASN A 15 25.67 -20.78 -36.51
N PRO A 16 24.33 -20.71 -36.62
CA PRO A 16 23.53 -19.71 -35.91
C PRO A 16 23.65 -19.84 -34.38
N VAL A 17 23.85 -21.06 -33.86
CA VAL A 17 24.06 -21.29 -32.41
C VAL A 17 25.36 -20.62 -31.95
N ALA A 18 26.44 -20.74 -32.72
CA ALA A 18 27.72 -20.12 -32.38
C ALA A 18 27.66 -18.58 -32.48
N VAL A 19 26.88 -18.04 -33.42
CA VAL A 19 26.63 -16.58 -33.51
C VAL A 19 25.78 -16.10 -32.33
N GLY A 20 24.76 -16.87 -31.93
CA GLY A 20 23.91 -16.56 -30.76
C GLY A 20 24.71 -16.57 -29.45
N VAL A 21 25.51 -17.60 -29.20
CA VAL A 21 26.38 -17.69 -28.00
C VAL A 21 27.41 -16.56 -27.97
N ALA A 22 28.03 -16.23 -29.09
CA ALA A 22 28.97 -15.11 -29.17
C ALA A 22 28.29 -13.75 -28.91
N GLY A 23 27.09 -13.53 -29.46
CA GLY A 23 26.30 -12.32 -29.21
C GLY A 23 25.86 -12.20 -27.75
N LEU A 24 25.43 -13.31 -27.13
CA LEU A 24 25.04 -13.35 -25.72
C LEU A 24 26.24 -13.08 -24.81
N LEU A 25 27.40 -13.70 -25.07
CA LEU A 25 28.65 -13.41 -24.35
C LEU A 25 29.04 -11.93 -24.44
N VAL A 26 28.93 -11.31 -25.62
CA VAL A 26 29.22 -9.87 -25.80
C VAL A 26 28.22 -9.01 -25.00
N LEU A 27 26.94 -9.34 -25.01
CA LEU A 27 25.92 -8.63 -24.22
C LEU A 27 26.14 -8.77 -22.71
N THR A 28 26.45 -9.97 -22.22
CA THR A 28 26.79 -10.20 -20.80
C THR A 28 28.05 -9.44 -20.41
N LEU A 29 29.07 -9.43 -21.27
CA LEU A 29 30.34 -8.73 -21.00
C LEU A 29 30.15 -7.21 -20.99
N ILE A 30 29.32 -6.66 -21.88
CA ILE A 30 28.90 -5.24 -21.85
C ILE A 30 28.11 -4.92 -20.58
N ALA A 31 27.16 -5.77 -20.19
CA ALA A 31 26.36 -5.57 -18.97
C ALA A 31 27.23 -5.59 -17.69
N LEU A 32 28.21 -6.49 -17.62
CA LEU A 32 29.19 -6.53 -16.54
C LEU A 32 30.09 -5.28 -16.52
N LEU A 33 30.50 -4.78 -17.69
CA LEU A 33 31.29 -3.56 -17.83
C LEU A 33 30.49 -2.32 -17.38
N ALA A 34 29.21 -2.24 -17.75
CA ALA A 34 28.32 -1.16 -17.33
C ALA A 34 28.02 -1.21 -15.82
N TYR A 35 27.82 -2.39 -15.24
CA TYR A 35 27.55 -2.55 -13.81
C TYR A 35 28.77 -2.30 -12.92
N ASN A 36 30.00 -2.48 -13.45
CA ASN A 36 31.23 -2.19 -12.73
C ASN A 36 31.88 -0.87 -13.17
N VAL A 37 31.16 0.01 -13.89
CA VAL A 37 31.76 1.23 -14.45
C VAL A 37 32.33 2.15 -13.37
N ASP A 38 31.63 2.26 -12.23
CA ASP A 38 32.03 3.04 -11.05
C ASP A 38 33.24 2.44 -10.29
N ARG A 39 33.68 1.22 -10.68
CA ARG A 39 34.86 0.51 -10.15
C ARG A 39 36.00 0.39 -11.15
N LEU A 40 35.85 0.92 -12.37
CA LEU A 40 36.93 0.95 -13.35
C LEU A 40 37.83 2.17 -13.09
N PRO A 41 39.17 2.01 -13.07
CA PRO A 41 40.11 3.10 -12.79
C PRO A 41 40.30 4.02 -14.01
N PHE A 42 39.20 4.63 -14.46
CA PHE A 42 39.13 5.65 -15.50
C PHE A 42 38.63 7.01 -14.96
N GLY A 43 38.29 7.08 -13.67
CA GLY A 43 38.22 8.33 -12.90
C GLY A 43 39.61 8.92 -12.65
N GLY A 44 39.70 10.23 -12.47
CA GLY A 44 40.96 10.99 -12.46
C GLY A 44 41.66 11.11 -11.10
N GLY A 45 41.19 10.42 -10.07
CA GLY A 45 41.61 10.67 -8.69
C GLY A 45 42.89 9.96 -8.24
N THR A 46 43.51 10.55 -7.23
CA THR A 46 44.55 9.92 -6.42
C THR A 46 43.94 9.42 -5.12
N THR A 47 44.03 8.12 -4.83
CA THR A 47 43.60 7.56 -3.56
C THR A 47 44.65 7.81 -2.47
N TYR A 48 44.21 8.26 -1.30
CA TYR A 48 45.00 8.41 -0.07
C TYR A 48 44.31 7.66 1.08
N SER A 49 44.92 7.64 2.27
CA SER A 49 44.26 7.16 3.48
C SER A 49 44.73 7.84 4.76
N ALA A 50 43.90 7.79 5.79
CA ALA A 50 44.11 8.42 7.09
C ALA A 50 43.73 7.47 8.24
N ASP A 51 44.51 7.51 9.32
CA ASP A 51 44.28 6.75 10.55
C ASP A 51 43.53 7.61 11.58
N PHE A 52 42.22 7.42 11.76
CA PHE A 52 41.42 8.07 12.80
C PHE A 52 41.29 7.21 14.06
N SER A 53 40.89 7.82 15.19
CA SER A 53 40.52 7.09 16.41
C SER A 53 39.20 6.33 16.24
N GLU A 54 38.25 6.94 15.54
CA GLU A 54 36.91 6.43 15.28
C GLU A 54 36.36 6.99 13.97
N SER A 55 35.36 6.33 13.36
CA SER A 55 34.68 6.84 12.16
C SER A 55 33.71 7.98 12.47
N ALA A 56 33.20 8.07 13.71
CA ALA A 56 32.15 9.01 14.12
C ALA A 56 30.93 9.05 13.17
N GLY A 57 30.63 7.96 12.46
CA GLY A 57 29.54 7.88 11.47
C GLY A 57 29.88 8.37 10.05
N LEU A 58 31.17 8.54 9.70
CA LEU A 58 31.62 8.68 8.30
C LEU A 58 31.49 7.33 7.56
N ASP A 59 31.03 7.34 6.30
CA ASP A 59 30.78 6.13 5.49
C ASP A 59 31.34 6.25 4.04
N GLU A 60 31.25 5.17 3.25
CA GLU A 60 31.63 5.16 1.83
C GLU A 60 30.70 6.07 1.00
N GLY A 61 31.29 6.90 0.13
CA GLY A 61 30.58 7.92 -0.65
C GLY A 61 30.46 9.29 0.01
N ASP A 62 30.84 9.45 1.29
CA ASP A 62 30.90 10.76 1.95
C ASP A 62 31.86 11.73 1.22
N GLU A 63 31.56 13.02 1.27
CA GLU A 63 32.34 14.02 0.53
C GLU A 63 33.72 14.26 1.15
N VAL A 64 34.74 14.38 0.31
CA VAL A 64 36.05 14.93 0.70
C VAL A 64 36.10 16.38 0.30
N ARG A 65 36.45 17.27 1.23
CA ARG A 65 36.43 18.73 1.03
C ARG A 65 37.71 19.42 1.50
N ILE A 66 38.22 20.36 0.71
CA ILE A 66 39.26 21.32 1.11
C ILE A 66 38.61 22.70 1.20
N ALA A 67 38.79 23.39 2.34
CA ALA A 67 38.17 24.69 2.63
C ALA A 67 36.65 24.77 2.34
N GLY A 68 35.94 23.64 2.47
CA GLY A 68 34.50 23.52 2.21
C GLY A 68 34.11 23.17 0.76
N VAL A 69 35.05 23.19 -0.20
CA VAL A 69 34.82 22.79 -1.61
C VAL A 69 35.01 21.28 -1.76
N LYS A 70 34.08 20.57 -2.42
CA LYS A 70 34.25 19.14 -2.74
C LYS A 70 35.41 18.94 -3.71
N VAL A 71 36.34 18.05 -3.36
CA VAL A 71 37.52 17.66 -4.16
C VAL A 71 37.61 16.15 -4.42
N GLY A 72 36.66 15.37 -3.91
CA GLY A 72 36.61 13.93 -4.06
C GLY A 72 35.64 13.27 -3.08
N GLN A 73 35.85 11.99 -2.75
CA GLN A 73 34.94 11.18 -1.93
C GLN A 73 35.63 10.08 -1.13
N VAL A 74 35.01 9.65 -0.03
CA VAL A 74 35.45 8.51 0.78
C VAL A 74 35.19 7.22 0.00
N THR A 75 36.21 6.37 -0.10
CA THR A 75 36.21 5.11 -0.87
C THR A 75 36.28 3.86 0.02
N GLY A 76 36.11 4.03 1.33
CA GLY A 76 35.91 2.95 2.28
C GLY A 76 36.40 3.29 3.69
N VAL A 77 35.65 2.84 4.69
CA VAL A 77 35.95 3.02 6.12
C VAL A 77 36.12 1.64 6.75
N ALA A 78 37.28 1.36 7.35
CA ALA A 78 37.62 0.03 7.87
C ALA A 78 38.33 0.10 9.23
N LEU A 79 38.08 -0.88 10.10
CA LEU A 79 38.81 -1.03 11.36
C LEU A 79 40.22 -1.60 11.08
N ASP A 80 41.25 -0.95 11.63
CA ASP A 80 42.65 -1.38 11.56
C ASP A 80 43.25 -1.43 12.97
N GLY A 81 43.05 -2.57 13.63
CA GLY A 81 43.39 -2.77 15.04
C GLY A 81 42.55 -1.90 15.98
N ALA A 82 43.20 -0.96 16.66
CA ALA A 82 42.58 0.00 17.59
C ALA A 82 42.39 1.41 16.97
N LYS A 83 42.20 1.46 15.65
CA LYS A 83 42.01 2.67 14.84
C LYS A 83 41.02 2.42 13.72
N VAL A 84 40.51 3.49 13.11
CA VAL A 84 39.76 3.42 11.85
C VAL A 84 40.62 3.96 10.72
N LYS A 85 40.89 3.12 9.72
CA LYS A 85 41.49 3.53 8.44
C LYS A 85 40.38 4.04 7.52
N VAL A 86 40.38 5.34 7.25
CA VAL A 86 39.57 5.94 6.18
C VAL A 86 40.40 5.95 4.90
N SER A 87 39.87 5.38 3.83
CA SER A 87 40.43 5.48 2.47
C SER A 87 39.56 6.44 1.65
N PHE A 88 40.20 7.31 0.87
CA PHE A 88 39.48 8.38 0.16
C PHE A 88 40.22 8.78 -1.12
N GLU A 89 39.48 9.30 -2.08
CA GLU A 89 39.98 9.71 -3.39
C GLU A 89 39.87 11.23 -3.54
N VAL A 90 40.86 11.83 -4.20
CA VAL A 90 40.94 13.27 -4.47
C VAL A 90 41.33 13.49 -5.94
N GLU A 91 40.51 14.23 -6.67
CA GLU A 91 40.65 14.49 -8.11
C GLU A 91 41.49 15.75 -8.35
N ASP A 92 40.85 16.90 -8.53
CA ASP A 92 41.49 18.16 -8.93
C ASP A 92 42.08 18.98 -7.77
N ALA A 93 42.81 18.35 -6.84
CA ALA A 93 43.48 19.05 -5.74
C ALA A 93 44.88 18.55 -5.38
N TRP A 94 45.69 19.46 -4.85
CA TRP A 94 47.01 19.18 -4.26
C TRP A 94 46.89 18.98 -2.75
N LEU A 95 47.53 17.92 -2.24
CA LEU A 95 47.70 17.66 -0.81
C LEU A 95 49.19 17.75 -0.46
N GLY A 96 49.51 18.40 0.66
CA GLY A 96 50.88 18.55 1.17
C GLY A 96 51.31 17.40 2.09
N ASP A 97 52.61 17.20 2.27
CA ASP A 97 53.23 16.15 3.11
C ASP A 97 52.82 16.18 4.60
N ARG A 98 52.23 17.30 5.04
CA ARG A 98 51.76 17.54 6.41
C ARG A 98 50.24 17.68 6.50
N THR A 99 49.51 17.27 5.45
CA THR A 99 48.04 17.35 5.40
C THR A 99 47.43 16.82 6.69
N THR A 100 46.48 17.56 7.23
CA THR A 100 45.63 17.12 8.35
C THR A 100 44.24 16.79 7.83
N ALA A 101 43.55 15.88 8.53
CA ALA A 101 42.22 15.43 8.14
C ALA A 101 41.27 15.46 9.34
N ALA A 102 40.11 16.08 9.21
CA ALA A 102 39.08 16.11 10.24
C ALA A 102 37.77 15.54 9.71
N ILE A 103 37.12 14.67 10.48
CA ILE A 103 35.75 14.26 10.19
C ILE A 103 34.85 15.37 10.74
N ALA A 104 34.07 15.99 9.87
CA ALA A 104 33.31 17.20 10.15
C ALA A 104 31.82 17.01 9.85
N ILE A 105 30.97 17.78 10.53
CA ILE A 105 29.51 17.68 10.38
C ILE A 105 29.05 18.55 9.20
N LYS A 106 28.35 17.94 8.24
CA LYS A 106 27.81 18.55 7.03
C LYS A 106 26.41 19.12 7.22
N THR A 107 25.55 18.46 8.01
CA THR A 107 24.15 18.88 8.23
C THR A 107 23.73 18.77 9.69
N VAL A 108 22.63 19.46 10.04
CA VAL A 108 22.04 19.43 11.39
C VAL A 108 21.51 18.04 11.79
N LEU A 109 21.24 17.17 10.81
CA LEU A 109 20.82 15.78 11.04
C LEU A 109 22.00 14.83 11.30
N GLY A 110 23.24 15.32 11.19
CA GLY A 110 24.43 14.59 11.62
C GLY A 110 25.30 14.02 10.50
N ASP A 111 24.93 14.20 9.22
CA ASP A 111 25.74 13.76 8.07
C ASP A 111 27.19 14.22 8.21
N LYS A 112 28.15 13.39 7.80
CA LYS A 112 29.58 13.70 7.89
C LYS A 112 30.17 14.14 6.55
N TYR A 113 31.42 14.57 6.60
CA TYR A 113 32.32 14.73 5.47
C TYR A 113 33.77 14.72 5.95
N LEU A 114 34.71 14.38 5.07
CA LEU A 114 36.14 14.43 5.36
C LEU A 114 36.69 15.82 4.96
N ALA A 115 36.96 16.67 5.95
CA ALA A 115 37.66 17.92 5.76
C ALA A 115 39.18 17.68 5.68
N LEU A 116 39.85 18.23 4.68
CA LEU A 116 41.30 18.19 4.52
C LEU A 116 41.87 19.61 4.54
N ASP A 117 42.97 19.80 5.28
CA ASP A 117 43.80 21.00 5.23
C ASP A 117 45.18 20.64 4.64
N PRO A 118 45.50 21.04 3.40
CA PRO A 118 46.65 20.57 2.63
C PRO A 118 47.98 21.22 3.06
N LEU A 119 48.29 21.17 4.36
CA LEU A 119 49.54 21.70 4.92
C LEU A 119 50.76 20.91 4.40
N GLY A 120 51.87 21.60 4.18
CA GLY A 120 53.14 21.00 3.76
C GLY A 120 53.90 21.85 2.74
N SER A 121 54.90 21.26 2.11
CA SER A 121 55.64 21.85 0.99
C SER A 121 56.07 20.83 -0.07
N ALA A 122 56.16 19.54 0.28
CA ALA A 122 56.17 18.44 -0.67
C ALA A 122 54.74 17.94 -0.90
N ARG A 123 54.50 17.18 -1.99
CA ARG A 123 53.21 16.50 -2.20
C ARG A 123 53.08 15.33 -1.21
N GLN A 124 51.88 15.09 -0.68
CA GLN A 124 51.55 13.88 0.08
C GLN A 124 51.83 12.64 -0.78
N ASP A 125 52.52 11.65 -0.20
CA ASP A 125 52.69 10.33 -0.79
C ASP A 125 51.37 9.52 -0.65
N PRO A 126 50.77 9.03 -1.76
CA PRO A 126 49.59 8.16 -1.73
C PRO A 126 49.76 6.87 -0.93
N ALA A 127 50.99 6.33 -0.86
CA ALA A 127 51.30 5.13 -0.08
C ALA A 127 51.45 5.41 1.43
N ALA A 128 51.74 6.66 1.80
CA ALA A 128 51.86 7.08 3.20
C ALA A 128 50.51 7.53 3.76
N ARG A 129 50.09 6.94 4.88
CA ARG A 129 48.85 7.35 5.57
C ARG A 129 49.06 8.68 6.28
N ILE A 130 47.99 9.49 6.36
CA ILE A 130 47.91 10.59 7.33
C ILE A 130 47.81 9.95 8.73
N PRO A 131 48.77 10.18 9.65
CA PRO A 131 48.81 9.50 10.93
C PRO A 131 47.85 10.13 11.94
N LEU A 132 47.46 9.36 12.97
CA LEU A 132 46.54 9.77 14.04
C LEU A 132 46.86 11.15 14.67
N ALA A 133 48.14 11.50 14.79
CA ALA A 133 48.60 12.80 15.30
C ALA A 133 48.31 14.00 14.36
N ARG A 134 47.73 13.77 13.18
CA ARG A 134 47.24 14.76 12.21
C ARG A 134 45.78 14.53 11.82
N THR A 135 45.04 13.74 12.60
CA THR A 135 43.62 13.47 12.35
C THR A 135 42.75 13.86 13.55
N THR A 136 41.56 14.39 13.29
CA THR A 136 40.59 14.74 14.33
C THR A 136 39.22 14.13 14.03
N SER A 137 38.79 13.15 14.83
CA SER A 137 37.37 12.75 14.88
C SER A 137 36.58 13.82 15.67
N PRO A 138 35.31 14.10 15.31
CA PRO A 138 34.51 15.13 15.97
C PRO A 138 34.06 14.62 17.34
N TYR A 139 34.14 15.47 18.36
CA TYR A 139 33.61 15.15 19.68
C TYR A 139 32.09 14.97 19.59
N ASP A 140 31.57 13.77 19.91
CA ASP A 140 30.14 13.52 19.86
C ASP A 140 29.43 14.28 20.99
N VAL A 141 28.36 15.00 20.64
CA VAL A 141 27.54 15.77 21.59
C VAL A 141 26.90 14.85 22.64
N THR A 142 26.54 13.63 22.25
CA THR A 142 26.03 12.57 23.13
C THR A 142 27.09 12.14 24.13
N GLN A 143 28.35 11.97 23.70
CA GLN A 143 29.46 11.63 24.58
C GLN A 143 29.77 12.78 25.53
N ALA A 144 29.78 14.03 25.06
CA ALA A 144 29.94 15.20 25.93
C ALA A 144 28.83 15.31 27.01
N PHE A 145 27.59 14.92 26.71
CA PHE A 145 26.52 14.83 27.70
C PHE A 145 26.68 13.64 28.66
N GLN A 146 27.19 12.49 28.19
CA GLN A 146 27.50 11.34 29.04
C GLN A 146 28.66 11.64 30.01
N ASP A 147 29.76 12.21 29.51
CA ASP A 147 30.92 12.65 30.28
C ASP A 147 30.50 13.69 31.34
N LEU A 148 29.62 14.64 30.97
CA LEU A 148 29.07 15.62 31.92
C LEU A 148 28.20 14.95 32.99
N SER A 149 27.31 14.02 32.63
CA SER A 149 26.50 13.28 33.62
C SER A 149 27.38 12.51 34.59
N GLY A 150 28.35 11.74 34.08
CA GLY A 150 29.28 10.98 34.92
C GLY A 150 30.15 11.87 35.82
N THR A 151 30.53 13.06 35.33
CA THR A 151 31.24 14.07 36.14
C THR A 151 30.37 14.64 37.25
N VAL A 152 29.07 14.86 37.00
CA VAL A 152 28.11 15.35 38.01
C VAL A 152 27.77 14.24 39.02
N ASP A 153 27.50 13.02 38.56
CA ASP A 153 27.23 11.85 39.42
C ASP A 153 28.44 11.48 40.32
N ALA A 154 29.66 11.88 39.93
CA ALA A 154 30.87 11.73 40.75
C ALA A 154 31.04 12.82 41.83
N ILE A 155 30.26 13.91 41.81
CA ILE A 155 30.30 14.98 42.82
C ILE A 155 29.34 14.64 43.95
N ASP A 156 29.88 14.17 45.07
CA ASP A 156 29.13 13.96 46.31
C ASP A 156 28.69 15.32 46.90
N THR A 157 27.49 15.77 46.54
CA THR A 157 26.93 17.06 46.98
C THR A 157 26.70 17.12 48.50
N GLY A 158 26.59 15.95 49.16
CA GLY A 158 26.51 15.83 50.61
C GLY A 158 27.84 16.16 51.28
N LYS A 159 28.93 15.49 50.89
CA LYS A 159 30.30 15.78 51.38
C LYS A 159 30.74 17.21 51.04
N LEU A 160 30.29 17.75 49.91
CA LEU A 160 30.56 19.14 49.55
C LEU A 160 29.88 20.11 50.54
N ALA A 161 28.62 19.88 50.88
CA ALA A 161 27.91 20.67 51.89
C ALA A 161 28.53 20.52 53.30
N GLU A 162 28.89 19.30 53.69
CA GLU A 162 29.59 18.99 54.97
C GLU A 162 30.95 19.70 55.06
N SER A 163 31.69 19.78 53.94
CA SER A 163 32.95 20.51 53.86
C SER A 163 32.76 22.02 54.06
N PHE A 164 31.74 22.62 53.44
CA PHE A 164 31.41 24.03 53.64
C PHE A 164 30.81 24.35 55.01
N GLU A 165 30.12 23.40 55.65
CA GLU A 165 29.66 23.48 57.02
C GLU A 165 30.87 23.47 57.99
N THR A 166 31.82 22.55 57.80
CA THR A 166 33.09 22.49 58.55
C THR A 166 33.91 23.79 58.43
N ILE A 167 33.98 24.38 57.24
CA ILE A 167 34.59 25.70 57.01
C ILE A 167 33.84 26.80 57.77
N THR A 168 32.50 26.77 57.75
CA THR A 168 31.67 27.78 58.43
C THR A 168 31.82 27.72 59.95
N ASP A 169 31.86 26.53 60.53
CA ASP A 169 32.13 26.33 61.96
C ASP A 169 33.55 26.76 62.36
N THR A 170 34.54 26.53 61.49
CA THR A 170 35.92 27.02 61.69
C THR A 170 35.99 28.56 61.73
N PHE A 171 35.15 29.25 60.94
CA PHE A 171 35.10 30.71 60.89
C PHE A 171 33.98 31.34 61.76
N LYS A 172 33.30 30.57 62.62
CA LYS A 172 32.17 31.09 63.44
C LYS A 172 32.58 32.25 64.38
N ASP A 173 33.79 32.18 64.94
CA ASP A 173 34.34 33.17 65.88
C ASP A 173 35.10 34.32 65.17
N SER A 174 35.09 34.32 63.83
CA SER A 174 35.75 35.36 63.02
C SER A 174 34.90 36.64 62.87
N PRO A 175 35.52 37.76 62.41
CA PRO A 175 34.83 39.04 62.26
C PRO A 175 33.53 38.96 61.43
N PRO A 176 32.53 39.83 61.69
CA PRO A 176 31.17 39.66 61.16
C PRO A 176 31.05 39.57 59.63
N HIS A 177 32.00 40.13 58.88
CA HIS A 177 32.04 40.04 57.42
C HIS A 177 32.53 38.66 56.94
N VAL A 178 33.53 38.05 57.60
CA VAL A 178 34.02 36.70 57.31
C VAL A 178 32.91 35.68 57.59
N ARG A 179 32.28 35.77 58.76
CA ARG A 179 31.19 34.85 59.15
C ARG A 179 30.02 34.91 58.16
N LYS A 180 29.57 36.11 57.75
CA LYS A 180 28.51 36.26 56.74
C LYS A 180 28.86 35.61 55.40
N ALA A 181 30.12 35.73 54.94
CA ALA A 181 30.56 35.10 53.70
C ALA A 181 30.56 33.56 53.81
N ALA A 182 31.05 33.01 54.92
CA ALA A 182 31.05 31.57 55.17
C ALA A 182 29.62 30.99 55.25
N THR A 183 28.74 31.60 56.07
CA THR A 183 27.33 31.19 56.17
C THR A 183 26.63 31.21 54.81
N GLY A 184 26.80 32.28 54.01
CA GLY A 184 26.20 32.38 52.68
C GLY A 184 26.69 31.31 51.69
N LEU A 185 27.94 30.83 51.85
CA LEU A 185 28.50 29.75 51.02
C LEU A 185 28.01 28.36 51.46
N SER A 186 27.79 28.15 52.76
CA SER A 186 27.12 26.95 53.30
C SER A 186 25.64 26.92 52.88
N ASP A 187 24.92 28.03 52.96
CA ASP A 187 23.53 28.16 52.52
C ASP A 187 23.37 27.92 51.01
N LEU A 188 24.31 28.43 50.19
CA LEU A 188 24.35 28.15 48.75
C LEU A 188 24.55 26.65 48.48
N SER A 189 25.49 26.01 49.18
CA SER A 189 25.76 24.56 49.03
C SER A 189 24.58 23.70 49.47
N LYS A 190 23.91 24.07 50.57
CA LYS A 190 22.66 23.44 51.04
C LYS A 190 21.50 23.68 50.07
N SER A 191 21.47 24.81 49.36
CA SER A 191 20.50 25.09 48.29
C SER A 191 20.76 24.25 47.03
N ILE A 192 22.02 24.02 46.69
CA ILE A 192 22.44 23.15 45.57
C ILE A 192 22.13 21.69 45.87
N SER A 193 22.56 21.16 47.02
CA SER A 193 22.29 19.77 47.41
C SER A 193 20.78 19.48 47.54
N LYS A 194 19.96 20.44 48.00
CA LYS A 194 18.48 20.33 47.97
C LYS A 194 17.86 20.34 46.56
N ARG A 195 18.60 20.75 45.53
CA ARG A 195 18.17 20.74 44.11
C ARG A 195 18.76 19.57 43.33
N ASP A 196 19.79 18.92 43.86
CA ASP A 196 20.52 17.81 43.26
C ASP A 196 19.60 16.66 42.81
N ALA A 197 18.66 16.26 43.69
CA ALA A 197 17.63 15.27 43.35
C ALA A 197 16.81 15.65 42.10
N LYS A 198 16.49 16.94 41.90
CA LYS A 198 15.75 17.43 40.72
C LYS A 198 16.63 17.56 39.48
N LEU A 199 17.92 17.84 39.65
CA LEU A 199 18.89 17.84 38.54
C LEU A 199 19.11 16.40 38.04
N SER A 200 19.29 15.45 38.96
CA SER A 200 19.36 14.02 38.65
C SER A 200 18.08 13.48 37.99
N GLU A 201 16.90 13.93 38.44
CA GLU A 201 15.60 13.60 37.81
C GLU A 201 15.48 14.15 36.39
N LEU A 202 15.88 15.41 36.15
CA LEU A 202 15.89 16.01 34.81
C LEU A 202 16.90 15.32 33.87
N LEU A 203 18.11 15.02 34.34
CA LEU A 203 19.14 14.30 33.58
C LEU A 203 18.68 12.87 33.22
N LYS A 204 18.08 12.14 34.17
CA LYS A 204 17.47 10.82 33.92
C LYS A 204 16.32 10.90 32.93
N GLY A 205 15.46 11.92 33.04
CA GLY A 205 14.40 12.19 32.07
C GLY A 205 14.94 12.44 30.65
N SER A 206 16.01 13.23 30.52
CA SER A 206 16.69 13.45 29.24
C SER A 206 17.32 12.17 28.68
N ALA A 207 18.04 11.40 29.49
CA ALA A 207 18.64 10.13 29.07
C ALA A 207 17.57 9.10 28.64
N GLN A 208 16.44 9.04 29.36
CA GLN A 208 15.32 8.15 29.02
C GLN A 208 14.57 8.62 27.77
N PHE A 209 14.49 9.93 27.51
CA PHE A 209 13.99 10.48 26.24
C PHE A 209 14.91 10.11 25.07
N THR A 210 16.23 10.32 25.19
CA THR A 210 17.22 9.92 24.17
C THR A 210 17.15 8.42 23.89
N LYS A 211 17.07 7.58 24.92
CA LYS A 211 16.90 6.12 24.76
C LYS A 211 15.56 5.74 24.14
N THR A 212 14.51 6.54 24.35
CA THR A 212 13.23 6.37 23.65
C THR A 212 13.34 6.74 22.18
N LEU A 213 14.11 7.77 21.83
CA LEU A 213 14.39 8.16 20.44
C LEU A 213 15.25 7.11 19.72
N GLU A 214 16.28 6.58 20.39
CA GLU A 214 17.12 5.45 19.95
C GLU A 214 16.26 4.21 19.65
N ASN A 215 15.41 3.78 20.59
CA ASN A 215 14.46 2.67 20.37
C ASN A 215 13.50 2.94 19.20
N ASN A 216 13.11 4.20 18.95
CA ASN A 216 12.26 4.53 17.81
C ASN A 216 12.99 4.51 16.47
N LYS A 217 14.34 4.50 16.44
CA LYS A 217 15.10 4.25 15.20
C LYS A 217 14.83 2.83 14.68
N SER A 218 14.81 1.82 15.56
CA SER A 218 14.43 0.46 15.13
C SER A 218 12.98 0.37 14.66
N SER A 219 12.07 1.15 15.25
CA SER A 219 10.68 1.26 14.76
C SER A 219 10.60 1.87 13.35
N PHE A 220 11.49 2.83 13.03
CA PHE A 220 11.56 3.46 11.71
C PHE A 220 12.22 2.55 10.66
N GLU A 221 13.27 1.82 11.05
CA GLU A 221 13.88 0.77 10.23
C GLU A 221 12.86 -0.35 9.94
N THR A 222 12.12 -0.81 10.95
CA THR A 222 11.01 -1.78 10.80
C THR A 222 9.92 -1.24 9.86
N LEU A 223 9.54 0.04 9.97
CA LEU A 223 8.58 0.69 9.05
C LEU A 223 9.06 0.74 7.59
N ILE A 224 10.38 0.80 7.36
CA ILE A 224 10.97 0.75 6.02
C ILE A 224 10.98 -0.70 5.49
N GLU A 225 11.30 -1.69 6.34
CA GLU A 225 11.23 -3.11 5.98
C GLU A 225 9.78 -3.56 5.69
N ASP A 226 8.83 -3.22 6.56
CA ASP A 226 7.38 -3.47 6.41
C ASP A 226 6.75 -2.72 5.21
N GLY A 227 7.43 -1.69 4.71
CA GLY A 227 7.08 -1.02 3.46
C GLY A 227 7.10 -1.97 2.25
N GLY A 228 7.98 -2.98 2.25
CA GLY A 228 8.04 -4.01 1.21
C GLY A 228 6.76 -4.85 1.12
N PRO A 229 6.33 -5.54 2.20
CA PRO A 229 5.04 -6.20 2.30
C PRO A 229 3.84 -5.31 1.94
N LEU A 230 3.82 -4.05 2.38
CA LEU A 230 2.74 -3.10 2.05
C LEU A 230 2.63 -2.81 0.53
N LEU A 231 3.77 -2.65 -0.16
CA LEU A 231 3.80 -2.49 -1.61
C LEU A 231 3.41 -3.78 -2.34
N GLY A 232 3.71 -4.95 -1.77
CA GLY A 232 3.24 -6.25 -2.25
C GLY A 232 1.71 -6.38 -2.20
N GLU A 233 1.12 -6.17 -1.03
CA GLU A 233 -0.34 -6.17 -0.82
C GLU A 233 -1.05 -5.16 -1.73
N LEU A 234 -0.47 -3.97 -1.94
CA LEU A 234 -1.04 -2.96 -2.84
C LEU A 234 -1.00 -3.39 -4.32
N ARG A 235 0.08 -4.04 -4.77
CA ARG A 235 0.21 -4.63 -6.11
C ARG A 235 -0.80 -5.76 -6.32
N ASP A 236 -1.00 -6.58 -5.30
CA ASP A 236 -1.85 -7.77 -5.40
C ASP A 236 -3.33 -7.37 -5.33
N ARG A 237 -3.69 -6.36 -4.53
CA ARG A 237 -5.00 -5.66 -4.62
C ARG A 237 -5.24 -5.02 -5.98
N ARG A 238 -4.26 -4.33 -6.57
CA ARG A 238 -4.38 -3.76 -7.93
C ARG A 238 -4.68 -4.86 -8.96
N THR A 239 -4.08 -6.04 -8.80
CA THR A 239 -4.30 -7.21 -9.65
C THR A 239 -5.73 -7.77 -9.46
N ALA A 240 -6.18 -7.92 -8.21
CA ALA A 240 -7.55 -8.35 -7.90
C ALA A 240 -8.61 -7.37 -8.45
N ILE A 241 -8.40 -6.06 -8.29
CA ILE A 241 -9.29 -5.02 -8.85
C ILE A 241 -9.33 -5.10 -10.39
N SER A 242 -8.18 -5.30 -11.04
CA SER A 242 -8.14 -5.48 -12.50
C SER A 242 -8.88 -6.74 -12.97
N ALA A 243 -8.83 -7.83 -12.19
CA ALA A 243 -9.58 -9.05 -12.47
C ALA A 243 -11.09 -8.87 -12.29
N LEU A 244 -11.52 -8.18 -11.21
CA LEU A 244 -12.93 -7.87 -10.95
C LEU A 244 -13.53 -6.94 -12.02
N LEU A 245 -12.79 -5.91 -12.44
CA LEU A 245 -13.21 -5.01 -13.52
C LEU A 245 -13.36 -5.75 -14.84
N LYS A 246 -12.42 -6.65 -15.17
CA LYS A 246 -12.53 -7.49 -16.37
C LYS A 246 -13.73 -8.44 -16.27
N GLY A 247 -13.88 -9.19 -15.18
CA GLY A 247 -15.02 -10.09 -14.98
C GLY A 247 -16.38 -9.38 -15.04
N SER A 248 -16.43 -8.09 -14.66
CA SER A 248 -17.62 -7.24 -14.81
C SER A 248 -17.91 -6.87 -16.27
N GLN A 249 -16.89 -6.64 -17.10
CA GLN A 249 -17.02 -6.41 -18.54
C GLN A 249 -17.41 -7.70 -19.29
N ASP A 250 -16.81 -8.83 -18.92
CA ASP A 250 -17.14 -10.15 -19.45
C ASP A 250 -18.61 -10.49 -19.12
N LEU A 251 -19.03 -10.35 -17.85
CA LEU A 251 -20.44 -10.53 -17.43
C LEU A 251 -21.41 -9.58 -18.15
N GLY A 252 -21.04 -8.30 -18.32
CA GLY A 252 -21.85 -7.35 -19.09
C GLY A 252 -22.00 -7.73 -20.56
N THR A 253 -20.98 -8.38 -21.14
CA THR A 253 -21.00 -8.91 -22.50
C THR A 253 -21.92 -10.12 -22.62
N GLU A 254 -21.82 -11.08 -21.70
CA GLU A 254 -22.69 -12.27 -21.66
C GLU A 254 -24.17 -11.91 -21.43
N LEU A 255 -24.46 -11.01 -20.48
CA LEU A 255 -25.82 -10.51 -20.27
C LEU A 255 -26.36 -9.75 -21.50
N GLY A 256 -25.51 -8.97 -22.17
CA GLY A 256 -25.84 -8.30 -23.43
C GLY A 256 -26.08 -9.28 -24.59
N GLY A 257 -25.42 -10.44 -24.59
CA GLY A 257 -25.68 -11.55 -25.50
C GLY A 257 -27.02 -12.21 -25.21
N LEU A 258 -27.27 -12.60 -23.96
CA LEU A 258 -28.51 -13.22 -23.50
C LEU A 258 -29.74 -12.37 -23.82
N VAL A 259 -29.68 -11.04 -23.61
CA VAL A 259 -30.77 -10.13 -23.97
C VAL A 259 -31.03 -10.12 -25.49
N LYS A 260 -29.98 -10.07 -26.32
CA LYS A 260 -30.13 -10.09 -27.79
C LYS A 260 -30.67 -11.42 -28.31
N ASP A 261 -30.26 -12.54 -27.73
CA ASP A 261 -30.75 -13.86 -28.15
C ASP A 261 -32.18 -14.12 -27.68
N ASN A 262 -32.56 -13.62 -26.50
CA ASN A 262 -33.95 -13.59 -26.05
C ASN A 262 -34.81 -12.65 -26.94
N GLU A 263 -34.29 -11.50 -27.39
CA GLU A 263 -34.96 -10.62 -28.34
C GLU A 263 -35.20 -11.31 -29.70
N LYS A 264 -34.22 -12.07 -30.21
CA LYS A 264 -34.38 -12.90 -31.43
C LYS A 264 -35.49 -13.95 -31.30
N GLN A 265 -35.69 -14.55 -30.12
CA GLN A 265 -36.72 -15.56 -29.89
C GLN A 265 -38.10 -14.97 -29.59
N LEU A 266 -38.16 -13.90 -28.78
CA LEU A 266 -39.43 -13.28 -28.36
C LEU A 266 -39.97 -12.29 -29.40
N GLY A 267 -39.12 -11.59 -30.16
CA GLY A 267 -39.54 -10.64 -31.19
C GLY A 267 -40.50 -11.21 -32.25
N PRO A 268 -40.24 -12.39 -32.84
CA PRO A 268 -41.17 -13.08 -33.73
C PRO A 268 -42.49 -13.46 -33.04
N THR A 269 -42.43 -13.88 -31.78
CA THR A 269 -43.57 -14.30 -30.97
C THR A 269 -44.49 -13.10 -30.64
N LEU A 270 -43.91 -11.96 -30.24
CA LEU A 270 -44.65 -10.71 -30.02
C LEU A 270 -45.25 -10.16 -31.33
N LYS A 271 -44.55 -10.28 -32.46
CA LYS A 271 -45.10 -9.97 -33.80
C LYS A 271 -46.18 -10.95 -34.27
N ALA A 272 -46.19 -12.19 -33.77
CA ALA A 272 -47.30 -13.12 -33.98
C ALA A 272 -48.52 -12.74 -33.12
N LEU A 273 -48.29 -12.46 -31.83
CA LEU A 273 -49.33 -12.02 -30.90
C LEU A 273 -50.03 -10.74 -31.40
N GLY A 274 -49.27 -9.72 -31.79
CA GLY A 274 -49.81 -8.47 -32.33
C GLY A 274 -50.69 -8.67 -33.56
N ARG A 275 -50.33 -9.58 -34.48
CA ARG A 275 -51.18 -9.93 -35.64
C ARG A 275 -52.50 -10.58 -35.21
N VAL A 276 -52.49 -11.44 -34.19
CA VAL A 276 -53.73 -12.02 -33.63
C VAL A 276 -54.59 -10.92 -32.99
N THR A 277 -54.00 -10.04 -32.19
CA THR A 277 -54.72 -8.91 -31.57
C THR A 277 -55.37 -7.99 -32.61
N THR A 278 -54.66 -7.61 -33.68
CA THR A 278 -55.24 -6.80 -34.77
C THR A 278 -56.36 -7.52 -35.53
N VAL A 279 -56.28 -8.85 -35.68
CA VAL A 279 -57.37 -9.64 -36.29
C VAL A 279 -58.59 -9.70 -35.37
N LEU A 280 -58.40 -9.85 -34.05
CA LEU A 280 -59.48 -9.83 -33.06
C LEU A 280 -60.13 -8.45 -32.99
N GLU A 281 -59.35 -7.38 -32.88
CA GLU A 281 -59.79 -5.99 -32.86
C GLU A 281 -60.63 -5.64 -34.10
N LYS A 282 -60.11 -5.98 -35.30
CA LYS A 282 -60.81 -5.74 -36.58
C LYS A 282 -62.12 -6.52 -36.73
N ASN A 283 -62.34 -7.57 -35.93
CA ASN A 283 -63.58 -8.35 -35.92
C ASN A 283 -64.38 -8.20 -34.61
N ASN A 284 -63.98 -7.31 -33.69
CA ASN A 284 -64.53 -7.25 -32.34
C ASN A 284 -66.05 -7.03 -32.32
N THR A 285 -66.57 -6.16 -33.19
CA THR A 285 -68.02 -5.94 -33.35
C THR A 285 -68.77 -7.22 -33.71
N ARG A 286 -68.24 -8.02 -34.64
CA ARG A 286 -68.83 -9.31 -35.07
C ARG A 286 -68.71 -10.39 -34.00
N LEU A 287 -67.63 -10.37 -33.22
CA LEU A 287 -67.48 -11.24 -32.04
C LEU A 287 -68.53 -10.87 -30.98
N GLY A 288 -68.77 -9.59 -30.74
CA GLY A 288 -69.84 -9.10 -29.87
C GLY A 288 -71.24 -9.53 -30.31
N GLU A 289 -71.57 -9.36 -31.59
CA GLU A 289 -72.82 -9.86 -32.20
C GLU A 289 -72.98 -11.38 -32.03
N THR A 290 -71.90 -12.14 -32.29
CA THR A 290 -71.90 -13.61 -32.15
C THR A 290 -72.10 -14.01 -30.69
N LEU A 291 -71.40 -13.39 -29.75
CA LEU A 291 -71.52 -13.66 -28.31
C LEU A 291 -72.89 -13.27 -27.74
N ALA A 292 -73.52 -12.22 -28.27
CA ALA A 292 -74.90 -11.86 -27.91
C ALA A 292 -75.92 -12.94 -28.32
N LEU A 293 -75.68 -13.66 -29.43
CA LEU A 293 -76.52 -14.77 -29.89
C LEU A 293 -76.21 -16.11 -29.19
N VAL A 294 -74.98 -16.29 -28.68
CA VAL A 294 -74.55 -17.49 -27.94
C VAL A 294 -75.39 -17.73 -26.68
N GLY A 295 -75.73 -16.69 -25.91
CA GLY A 295 -76.56 -16.81 -24.69
C GLY A 295 -77.97 -17.38 -24.97
N PRO A 296 -78.77 -16.77 -25.86
CA PRO A 296 -80.05 -17.32 -26.31
C PRO A 296 -79.95 -18.74 -26.87
N TYR A 297 -78.90 -19.04 -27.65
CA TYR A 297 -78.68 -20.37 -28.23
C TYR A 297 -78.44 -21.45 -27.16
N TYR A 298 -77.49 -21.24 -26.24
CA TYR A 298 -77.24 -22.21 -25.17
C TYR A 298 -78.41 -22.35 -24.21
N ARG A 299 -79.22 -21.30 -24.00
CA ARG A 299 -80.46 -21.41 -23.21
C ARG A 299 -81.51 -22.28 -23.91
N LEU A 300 -81.61 -22.22 -25.25
CA LEU A 300 -82.53 -23.06 -26.03
C LEU A 300 -82.12 -24.54 -25.99
N VAL A 301 -80.81 -24.82 -26.16
CA VAL A 301 -80.24 -26.17 -26.07
C VAL A 301 -80.28 -26.71 -24.63
N GLY A 302 -80.00 -25.86 -23.64
CA GLY A 302 -80.08 -26.23 -22.22
C GLY A 302 -81.51 -26.57 -21.79
N ASN A 303 -82.50 -25.73 -22.16
CA ASN A 303 -83.90 -25.99 -21.83
C ASN A 303 -84.48 -27.25 -22.50
N THR A 304 -83.91 -27.70 -23.62
CA THR A 304 -84.35 -28.93 -24.31
C THR A 304 -83.68 -30.20 -23.77
N LEU A 305 -82.64 -30.08 -22.95
CA LEU A 305 -81.90 -31.21 -22.35
C LEU A 305 -81.92 -31.21 -20.80
N GLY A 306 -82.43 -30.15 -20.17
CA GLY A 306 -82.33 -29.93 -18.72
C GLY A 306 -83.20 -30.81 -17.83
N ASN A 307 -84.18 -31.53 -18.41
CA ASN A 307 -85.18 -32.27 -17.64
C ASN A 307 -84.83 -33.76 -17.43
N GLY A 308 -83.79 -34.30 -18.09
CA GLY A 308 -83.35 -35.69 -17.86
C GLY A 308 -82.48 -36.26 -18.98
N ARG A 309 -82.46 -37.60 -19.09
CA ARG A 309 -81.81 -38.31 -20.23
C ARG A 309 -82.73 -38.40 -21.46
N TRP A 310 -83.67 -37.48 -21.58
CA TRP A 310 -84.65 -37.33 -22.66
C TRP A 310 -84.86 -35.83 -22.93
N PHE A 311 -85.40 -35.50 -24.09
CA PHE A 311 -85.91 -34.17 -24.40
C PHE A 311 -87.43 -34.21 -24.40
N ASP A 312 -88.09 -33.23 -23.79
CA ASP A 312 -89.55 -33.16 -23.80
C ASP A 312 -90.02 -32.61 -25.15
N SER A 313 -90.45 -33.52 -26.03
CA SER A 313 -91.12 -33.17 -27.29
C SER A 313 -92.62 -33.32 -27.16
N TYR A 314 -93.37 -32.40 -27.79
CA TYR A 314 -94.81 -32.35 -27.68
C TYR A 314 -95.44 -32.16 -29.07
N LEU A 315 -96.12 -33.20 -29.54
CA LEU A 315 -96.69 -33.28 -30.88
C LEU A 315 -98.21 -33.08 -30.82
N CYS A 316 -98.72 -32.12 -31.60
CA CYS A 316 -100.12 -31.72 -31.64
C CYS A 316 -100.78 -32.17 -32.96
N GLY A 317 -102.06 -32.55 -32.93
CA GLY A 317 -102.86 -32.78 -34.15
C GLY A 317 -102.71 -34.15 -34.85
N VAL A 318 -102.22 -35.18 -34.15
CA VAL A 318 -101.87 -36.49 -34.76
C VAL A 318 -103.08 -37.39 -35.08
N VAL A 319 -104.24 -37.18 -34.44
CA VAL A 319 -105.46 -38.01 -34.62
C VAL A 319 -106.57 -37.20 -35.30
N PRO A 320 -107.19 -37.69 -36.40
CA PRO A 320 -108.32 -37.02 -37.06
C PRO A 320 -109.56 -36.92 -36.17
N ARG A 321 -110.20 -35.74 -36.16
CA ARG A 321 -111.30 -35.39 -35.24
C ARG A 321 -112.53 -36.31 -35.31
N ALA A 322 -112.79 -36.94 -36.46
CA ALA A 322 -113.97 -37.78 -36.69
C ALA A 322 -113.99 -39.11 -35.88
N TYR A 323 -112.89 -39.47 -35.21
CA TYR A 323 -112.78 -40.67 -34.36
C TYR A 323 -112.83 -40.35 -32.85
N LEU A 324 -113.11 -39.10 -32.47
CA LEU A 324 -113.11 -38.63 -31.07
C LEU A 324 -114.48 -38.06 -30.66
N PRO A 325 -114.98 -38.34 -29.44
CA PRO A 325 -116.16 -37.66 -28.91
C PRO A 325 -115.96 -36.15 -28.81
N GLU A 326 -117.02 -35.38 -29.07
CA GLU A 326 -117.00 -33.91 -29.04
C GLU A 326 -116.55 -33.35 -27.68
N THR A 327 -116.88 -34.05 -26.58
CA THR A 327 -116.59 -33.65 -25.20
C THR A 327 -115.10 -33.71 -24.80
N SER A 328 -114.20 -34.16 -25.67
CA SER A 328 -112.76 -34.28 -25.40
C SER A 328 -111.89 -33.21 -26.07
N GLN A 329 -112.48 -32.17 -26.68
CA GLN A 329 -111.75 -31.20 -27.49
C GLN A 329 -111.54 -29.86 -26.76
N PRO A 330 -110.29 -29.45 -26.43
CA PRO A 330 -110.01 -28.12 -25.92
C PRO A 330 -110.02 -27.06 -27.04
N GLU A 331 -110.61 -25.90 -26.78
CA GLU A 331 -110.85 -24.87 -27.81
C GLU A 331 -109.57 -24.24 -28.39
N THR A 332 -108.47 -24.20 -27.62
CA THR A 332 -107.33 -23.30 -27.87
C THR A 332 -105.95 -24.00 -27.91
N GLY A 333 -105.89 -25.18 -28.52
CA GLY A 333 -104.61 -25.79 -28.94
C GLY A 333 -103.87 -26.56 -27.84
N CYS A 334 -102.56 -26.30 -27.70
CA CYS A 334 -101.58 -27.30 -27.23
C CYS A 334 -100.44 -26.67 -26.38
N LEU A 335 -100.27 -27.02 -25.08
CA LEU A 335 -99.30 -26.44 -24.10
C LEU A 335 -98.81 -27.39 -22.94
N PRO A 336 -97.64 -27.16 -22.25
CA PRO A 336 -97.04 -28.04 -21.20
C PRO A 336 -96.85 -27.48 -19.71
N PRO A 337 -96.41 -28.30 -18.68
CA PRO A 337 -96.38 -28.00 -17.20
C PRO A 337 -94.99 -27.81 -16.44
N LYS A 338 -94.89 -27.85 -15.06
CA LYS A 338 -93.76 -27.34 -14.16
C LYS A 338 -93.42 -28.10 -12.80
N GLN A 339 -92.28 -27.86 -12.07
CA GLN A 339 -91.77 -28.57 -10.81
C GLN A 339 -90.79 -27.80 -9.78
N PRO A 340 -90.44 -28.31 -8.53
CA PRO A 340 -89.55 -27.71 -7.44
C PRO A 340 -88.42 -28.59 -6.70
N ALA A 341 -87.61 -28.12 -5.68
CA ALA A 341 -86.32 -28.74 -5.14
C ALA A 341 -85.80 -28.53 -3.63
N ALA A 342 -84.62 -29.13 -3.21
CA ALA A 342 -83.82 -29.03 -1.90
C ALA A 342 -82.32 -29.60 -2.02
N ALA A 343 -81.31 -29.81 -1.08
CA ALA A 343 -80.96 -29.72 0.39
C ALA A 343 -79.37 -29.82 0.70
N GLN A 344 -78.82 -29.89 1.97
CA GLN A 344 -77.33 -29.99 2.35
C GLN A 344 -76.92 -30.70 3.72
N GLY A 345 -75.61 -31.02 3.99
CA GLY A 345 -75.03 -31.69 5.22
C GLY A 345 -73.46 -31.60 5.45
N SER A 346 -72.86 -32.21 6.51
CA SER A 346 -71.49 -31.91 7.08
C SER A 346 -70.56 -33.13 7.41
N GLY A 347 -69.22 -32.92 7.58
CA GLY A 347 -68.20 -33.90 8.03
C GLY A 347 -66.74 -33.34 8.18
N GLU A 348 -65.84 -34.04 8.91
CA GLU A 348 -64.45 -33.60 9.27
C GLU A 348 -63.29 -34.34 8.54
N ARG A 349 -62.11 -33.67 8.52
CA ARG A 349 -60.79 -34.02 7.93
C ARG A 349 -60.68 -33.99 6.41
#